data_AF-A0A9P9DTP6-F1
#
_entry.id   AF-A0A9P9DTP6-F1
#
_cell.length_a   1.000
_cell.length_b   1.000
_cell.length_c   1.000
_cell.angle_alpha   90.00
_cell.angle_beta   90.00
_cell.angle_gamma   90.00
#
_symmetry.space_group_name_H-M   'P 1'
#
loop_
_entity.id
_entity.type
_entity.pdbx_description
1 polymer ?
#
loop_
_entity_poly.entity_id
_entity_poly.type
_entity_poly.pdbx_seq_one_letter_code
_entity_poly.pdbx_strand_id
1 'polypeptide(L)'
;MKKHIFSSLQIENGPHMVSKEDYRDGNQDLQVLLRTVVGTDYQSGVLTGPENPLNITLKDLLSALIGAAVHLWVFSRTFHSIDMTNTPLLQKYREAIATSCTDQSLFNLDVAVHQKLIKERDFEDLTIPRLTARHTDRFLAAVKILDSETQANEFRYSIEHIFKLAIRIRTSFLVAAETYVSFWPCRGQKINCNDMESPLMGNILENNVVRLPISPGLHVYAREKGMVEYNYPDNDKWDNATLKDTFQATILV
;
A
#
# COMPACT_ATOMS: atom_id res chain seq x y z
N MET A 1 -2.04 -6.63 19.84
CA MET A 1 -2.23 -6.98 18.41
C MET A 1 -1.45 -5.99 17.53
N LYS A 2 -0.11 -5.90 17.65
CA LYS A 2 0.68 -4.78 17.08
C LYS A 2 1.88 -5.16 16.19
N LYS A 3 2.15 -6.44 15.87
CA LYS A 3 3.42 -6.82 15.22
C LYS A 3 3.39 -7.69 13.94
N HIS A 4 2.22 -8.03 13.37
CA HIS A 4 2.19 -9.03 12.28
C HIS A 4 1.28 -8.70 11.09
N ILE A 5 0.95 -7.42 10.84
CA ILE A 5 0.00 -7.10 9.76
C ILE A 5 0.62 -7.32 8.37
N PHE A 6 1.93 -7.13 8.20
CA PHE A 6 2.62 -7.24 6.91
C PHE A 6 3.62 -8.39 6.79
N SER A 7 3.92 -9.12 7.88
CA SER A 7 4.82 -10.28 7.83
C SER A 7 4.28 -11.44 7.00
N SER A 8 2.98 -11.45 6.68
CA SER A 8 2.32 -12.44 5.81
C SER A 8 2.47 -12.17 4.31
N LEU A 9 3.23 -11.14 3.89
CA LEU A 9 3.41 -10.78 2.48
C LEU A 9 4.53 -11.54 1.76
N GLN A 10 5.14 -12.56 2.38
CA GLN A 10 6.26 -13.30 1.79
C GLN A 10 5.77 -14.51 0.96
N ILE A 11 6.17 -14.55 -0.31
CA ILE A 11 6.02 -15.71 -1.20
C ILE A 11 7.14 -16.73 -0.85
N GLU A 12 6.98 -18.05 -1.01
CA GLU A 12 8.06 -19.05 -0.81
C GLU A 12 8.42 -19.80 -2.12
N ASN A 13 9.74 -19.95 -2.39
CA ASN A 13 10.49 -20.75 -3.40
C ASN A 13 11.02 -20.15 -4.73
N GLY A 14 12.25 -20.57 -5.07
CA GLY A 14 12.88 -20.68 -6.41
C GLY A 14 13.68 -19.47 -6.96
N PRO A 15 15.00 -19.58 -7.27
CA PRO A 15 15.75 -18.52 -7.94
C PRO A 15 15.65 -18.61 -9.48
N HIS A 16 15.12 -17.57 -10.11
CA HIS A 16 15.25 -17.30 -11.55
C HIS A 16 15.76 -15.86 -11.76
N MET A 17 16.68 -15.66 -12.72
CA MET A 17 17.19 -14.34 -13.13
C MET A 17 16.50 -13.88 -14.43
N VAL A 18 16.13 -12.60 -14.51
CA VAL A 18 15.37 -12.01 -15.64
C VAL A 18 16.27 -11.13 -16.52
N SER A 19 16.11 -11.21 -17.86
CA SER A 19 16.89 -10.44 -18.84
C SER A 19 16.34 -9.02 -19.07
N LYS A 20 17.15 -8.15 -19.70
CA LYS A 20 17.01 -6.67 -19.70
C LYS A 20 16.23 -6.08 -20.88
N GLU A 21 15.94 -6.88 -21.90
CA GLU A 21 15.61 -6.37 -23.24
C GLU A 21 14.11 -6.25 -23.53
N ASP A 22 13.24 -6.82 -22.67
CA ASP A 22 11.78 -6.82 -22.87
C ASP A 22 11.02 -5.59 -22.28
N TYR A 23 11.70 -4.66 -21.60
CA TYR A 23 11.02 -3.62 -20.80
C TYR A 23 10.65 -2.32 -21.54
N ARG A 24 11.17 -2.08 -22.76
CA ARG A 24 11.10 -0.74 -23.38
C ARG A 24 9.74 -0.37 -23.99
N ASP A 25 8.89 -1.35 -24.28
CA ASP A 25 7.53 -1.11 -24.80
C ASP A 25 6.40 -1.43 -23.78
N GLY A 26 6.76 -1.70 -22.52
CA GLY A 26 5.91 -2.39 -21.54
C GLY A 26 5.10 -1.50 -20.59
N ASN A 27 3.81 -1.85 -20.44
CA ASN A 27 2.85 -1.54 -19.37
C ASN A 27 3.21 -0.41 -18.38
N GLN A 28 2.53 0.75 -18.49
CA GLN A 28 2.71 1.93 -17.63
C GLN A 28 2.65 1.61 -16.13
N ASP A 29 1.82 0.66 -15.71
CA ASP A 29 1.73 0.27 -14.30
C ASP A 29 3.02 -0.37 -13.79
N LEU A 30 3.62 -1.25 -14.59
CA LEU A 30 4.88 -1.88 -14.21
C LEU A 30 6.01 -0.86 -14.08
N GLN A 31 6.09 0.10 -15.01
CA GLN A 31 7.10 1.17 -14.95
C GLN A 31 6.95 2.01 -13.68
N VAL A 32 5.72 2.34 -13.28
CA VAL A 32 5.46 3.06 -12.03
C VAL A 32 5.91 2.22 -10.83
N LEU A 33 5.55 0.93 -10.78
CA LEU A 33 5.94 0.05 -9.68
C LEU A 33 7.47 -0.13 -9.59
N LEU A 34 8.13 -0.37 -10.71
CA LEU A 34 9.60 -0.51 -10.77
C LEU A 34 10.30 0.78 -10.36
N ARG A 35 9.81 1.94 -10.78
CA ARG A 35 10.36 3.24 -10.35
C ARG A 35 10.21 3.44 -8.84
N THR A 36 9.10 3.00 -8.26
CA THR A 36 8.87 3.07 -6.81
C THR A 36 9.78 2.11 -6.04
N VAL A 37 9.99 0.89 -6.52
CA VAL A 37 10.82 -0.13 -5.85
C VAL A 37 12.31 0.15 -6.00
N VAL A 38 12.76 0.47 -7.21
CA VAL A 38 14.19 0.53 -7.58
C VAL A 38 14.72 1.97 -7.56
N GLY A 39 13.84 2.96 -7.61
CA GLY A 39 14.18 4.38 -7.74
C GLY A 39 14.23 4.86 -9.20
N THR A 40 14.47 6.15 -9.39
CA THR A 40 14.61 6.79 -10.72
C THR A 40 15.82 6.31 -11.50
N ASP A 41 16.82 5.74 -10.82
CA ASP A 41 18.06 5.26 -11.43
C ASP A 41 17.88 3.95 -12.22
N TYR A 42 16.67 3.40 -12.24
CA TYR A 42 16.31 2.19 -13.00
C TYR A 42 16.75 2.23 -14.48
N GLN A 43 16.77 3.41 -15.11
CA GLN A 43 17.19 3.57 -16.52
C GLN A 43 18.67 3.24 -16.76
N SER A 44 19.52 3.20 -15.72
CA SER A 44 20.96 2.95 -15.86
C SER A 44 21.36 1.46 -15.87
N GLY A 45 20.39 0.54 -15.86
CA GLY A 45 20.66 -0.87 -16.10
C GLY A 45 21.25 -1.64 -14.91
N VAL A 46 20.95 -1.21 -13.70
CA VAL A 46 21.50 -1.75 -12.45
C VAL A 46 21.04 -3.19 -12.15
N LEU A 47 19.93 -3.67 -12.70
CA LEU A 47 19.40 -5.00 -12.34
C LEU A 47 20.08 -6.20 -13.03
N THR A 48 20.85 -6.01 -14.09
CA THR A 48 21.40 -7.13 -14.89
C THR A 48 22.91 -7.05 -15.15
N GLY A 49 23.61 -6.11 -14.51
CA GLY A 49 25.07 -6.10 -14.57
C GLY A 49 25.65 -7.31 -13.81
N PRO A 50 26.76 -7.90 -14.26
CA PRO A 50 27.46 -8.97 -13.54
C PRO A 50 27.99 -8.52 -12.16
N GLU A 51 28.02 -7.21 -11.92
CA GLU A 51 28.35 -6.60 -10.63
C GLU A 51 27.13 -6.22 -9.80
N ASN A 52 25.95 -6.80 -10.03
CA ASN A 52 24.77 -6.48 -9.22
C ASN A 52 25.01 -6.97 -7.77
N PRO A 53 25.33 -6.09 -6.80
CA PRO A 53 25.79 -6.50 -5.46
C PRO A 53 24.62 -7.00 -4.58
N LEU A 54 23.46 -7.22 -5.19
CA LEU A 54 22.18 -7.22 -4.51
C LEU A 54 21.57 -8.61 -4.33
N ASN A 55 22.01 -9.66 -5.04
CA ASN A 55 21.45 -11.02 -4.93
C ASN A 55 19.91 -11.03 -4.80
N ILE A 56 19.21 -10.12 -5.50
CA ILE A 56 17.75 -10.00 -5.44
C ILE A 56 17.18 -11.12 -6.30
N THR A 57 16.37 -11.99 -5.69
CA THR A 57 15.65 -13.01 -6.45
C THR A 57 14.43 -12.40 -7.15
N LEU A 58 13.93 -13.06 -8.19
CA LEU A 58 12.64 -12.68 -8.79
C LEU A 58 11.51 -12.62 -7.75
N LYS A 59 11.54 -13.53 -6.76
CA LYS A 59 10.59 -13.57 -5.65
C LYS A 59 10.63 -12.31 -4.79
N ASP A 60 11.83 -11.82 -4.47
CA ASP A 60 11.99 -10.59 -3.69
C ASP A 60 11.50 -9.39 -4.48
N LEU A 61 11.79 -9.34 -5.78
CA LEU A 61 11.29 -8.30 -6.68
C LEU A 61 9.77 -8.32 -6.78
N LEU A 62 9.15 -9.49 -6.98
CA LEU A 62 7.68 -9.62 -7.02
C LEU A 62 7.06 -9.19 -5.69
N SER A 63 7.64 -9.59 -4.56
CA SER A 63 7.15 -9.18 -3.23
C SER A 63 7.23 -7.65 -3.06
N ALA A 64 8.33 -7.04 -3.46
CA ALA A 64 8.50 -5.58 -3.46
C ALA A 64 7.50 -4.86 -4.39
N LEU A 65 7.23 -5.41 -5.57
CA LEU A 65 6.26 -4.87 -6.52
C LEU A 65 4.82 -4.97 -5.96
N ILE A 66 4.48 -6.08 -5.30
CA ILE A 66 3.18 -6.23 -4.60
C ILE A 66 3.06 -5.18 -3.50
N GLY A 67 4.09 -5.01 -2.67
CA GLY A 67 4.11 -3.99 -1.63
C GLY A 67 3.95 -2.58 -2.19
N ALA A 68 4.65 -2.26 -3.28
CA ALA A 68 4.53 -0.97 -3.96
C ALA A 68 3.13 -0.77 -4.54
N ALA A 69 2.51 -1.83 -5.09
CA ALA A 69 1.14 -1.78 -5.59
C ALA A 69 0.14 -1.55 -4.46
N VAL A 70 0.31 -2.20 -3.31
CA VAL A 70 -0.50 -1.95 -2.10
C VAL A 70 -0.35 -0.50 -1.64
N HIS A 71 0.89 -0.02 -1.53
CA HIS A 71 1.17 1.38 -1.18
C HIS A 71 0.45 2.33 -2.15
N LEU A 72 0.75 2.24 -3.44
CA LEU A 72 0.29 3.21 -4.43
C LEU A 72 -1.20 3.11 -4.76
N TRP A 73 -1.76 1.90 -4.82
CA TRP A 73 -3.12 1.70 -5.34
C TRP A 73 -4.17 1.60 -4.26
N VAL A 74 -3.81 1.17 -3.04
CA VAL A 74 -4.74 1.02 -1.93
C VAL A 74 -4.61 2.16 -0.94
N PHE A 75 -3.39 2.51 -0.52
CA PHE A 75 -3.18 3.52 0.52
C PHE A 75 -2.96 4.93 -0.02
N SER A 76 -2.24 5.10 -1.13
CA SER A 76 -1.85 6.40 -1.70
C SER A 76 -2.81 6.91 -2.78
N ARG A 77 -4.00 6.33 -2.89
CA ARG A 77 -5.07 6.81 -3.77
C ARG A 77 -6.33 7.11 -2.98
N THR A 78 -7.13 8.03 -3.52
CA THR A 78 -8.48 8.25 -3.04
C THR A 78 -9.27 6.94 -3.06
N PHE A 79 -9.90 6.61 -1.94
CA PHE A 79 -10.73 5.43 -1.82
C PHE A 79 -12.04 5.65 -2.57
N HIS A 80 -12.20 4.97 -3.70
CA HIS A 80 -13.40 5.08 -4.53
C HIS A 80 -14.25 3.82 -4.38
N SER A 81 -15.41 3.96 -3.72
CA SER A 81 -16.51 3.00 -3.77
C SER A 81 -17.79 3.73 -4.16
N ILE A 82 -18.62 3.08 -5.00
CA ILE A 82 -19.93 3.61 -5.40
C ILE A 82 -20.79 3.85 -4.15
N ASP A 83 -20.73 2.93 -3.19
CA ASP A 83 -21.50 2.99 -1.94
C ASP A 83 -21.08 4.15 -1.02
N MET A 84 -19.87 4.68 -1.22
CA MET A 84 -19.28 5.77 -0.44
C MET A 84 -19.20 7.08 -1.24
N THR A 85 -19.83 7.14 -2.42
CA THR A 85 -19.75 8.32 -3.26
C THR A 85 -20.56 9.48 -2.68
N ASN A 86 -19.94 10.67 -2.59
CA ASN A 86 -20.64 11.88 -2.20
C ASN A 86 -21.66 12.27 -3.28
N THR A 87 -22.94 12.11 -3.00
CA THR A 87 -24.02 12.61 -3.87
C THR A 87 -24.37 14.06 -3.50
N PRO A 88 -24.85 14.88 -4.45
CA PRO A 88 -25.31 16.24 -4.15
C PRO A 88 -26.37 16.28 -3.05
N LEU A 89 -27.26 15.28 -3.02
CA LEU A 89 -28.28 15.15 -1.98
C LEU A 89 -27.68 14.89 -0.60
N LEU A 90 -26.74 13.94 -0.49
CA LEU A 90 -26.02 13.66 0.76
C LEU A 90 -25.27 14.90 1.26
N GLN A 91 -24.66 15.65 0.35
CA GLN A 91 -23.98 16.90 0.69
C GLN A 91 -24.95 17.94 1.27
N LYS A 92 -26.15 18.08 0.69
CA LYS A 92 -27.19 18.98 1.23
C LYS A 92 -27.70 18.54 2.60
N TYR A 93 -27.84 17.23 2.85
CA TYR A 93 -28.15 16.72 4.18
C TYR A 93 -27.06 17.06 5.20
N ARG A 94 -25.78 16.87 4.85
CA ARG A 94 -24.66 17.23 5.71
C ARG A 94 -24.62 18.72 6.03
N GLU A 95 -24.83 19.58 5.03
CA GLU A 95 -24.93 21.04 5.23
C GLU A 95 -26.08 21.42 6.18
N ALA A 96 -27.26 20.81 6.00
CA ALA A 96 -28.41 21.07 6.86
C ALA A 96 -28.16 20.62 8.31
N ILE A 97 -27.50 19.46 8.50
CA ILE A 97 -27.13 18.95 9.83
C ILE A 97 -26.05 19.83 10.46
N ALA A 98 -25.01 20.23 9.73
CA ALA A 98 -23.99 21.17 10.23
C ALA A 98 -24.61 22.50 10.68
N THR A 99 -25.61 22.99 9.94
CA THR A 99 -26.31 24.24 10.26
C THR A 99 -27.20 24.10 11.50
N SER A 100 -27.88 22.95 11.64
CA SER A 100 -28.89 22.72 12.68
C SER A 100 -28.33 22.10 13.97
N CYS A 101 -27.11 21.57 13.92
CA CYS A 101 -26.43 20.86 15.00
C CYS A 101 -24.97 21.34 15.14
N THR A 102 -24.17 20.65 15.95
CA THR A 102 -22.72 20.95 16.06
C THR A 102 -21.91 20.16 15.03
N ASP A 103 -20.76 20.69 14.62
CA ASP A 103 -19.80 19.95 13.76
C ASP A 103 -19.38 18.61 14.36
N GLN A 104 -19.31 18.52 15.69
CA GLN A 104 -19.07 17.27 16.40
C GLN A 104 -20.17 16.24 16.17
N SER A 105 -21.43 16.68 16.12
CA SER A 105 -22.57 15.79 15.85
C SER A 105 -22.53 15.28 14.41
N LEU A 106 -22.20 16.15 13.45
CA LEU A 106 -22.00 15.75 12.05
C LEU A 106 -20.84 14.76 11.91
N PHE A 107 -19.71 15.03 12.56
CA PHE A 107 -18.56 14.12 12.58
C PHE A 107 -18.92 12.73 13.12
N ASN A 108 -19.56 12.68 14.30
CA ASN A 108 -19.94 11.43 14.93
C ASN A 108 -20.94 10.65 14.07
N LEU A 109 -21.90 11.35 13.46
CA LEU A 109 -22.87 10.74 12.55
C LEU A 109 -22.17 10.17 11.30
N ASP A 110 -21.31 10.96 10.66
CA ASP A 110 -20.60 10.58 9.44
C ASP A 110 -19.75 9.33 9.70
N VAL A 111 -18.95 9.31 10.77
CA VAL A 111 -18.19 8.11 11.17
C VAL A 111 -19.12 6.92 11.44
N ALA A 112 -20.21 7.10 12.18
CA ALA A 112 -21.14 6.01 12.49
C ALA A 112 -21.84 5.43 11.24
N VAL A 113 -22.20 6.26 10.26
CA VAL A 113 -22.80 5.83 8.99
C VAL A 113 -21.80 4.98 8.21
N HIS A 114 -20.56 5.45 8.06
CA HIS A 114 -19.51 4.66 7.37
C HIS A 114 -19.19 3.36 8.10
N GLN A 115 -19.14 3.37 9.43
CA GLN A 115 -18.93 2.15 10.21
C GLN A 115 -20.04 1.13 10.00
N LYS A 116 -21.29 1.58 9.89
CA LYS A 116 -22.43 0.70 9.58
C LYS A 116 -22.30 0.15 8.17
N LEU A 117 -22.07 1.02 7.16
CA LEU A 117 -21.90 0.61 5.76
C LEU A 117 -20.78 -0.42 5.59
N ILE A 118 -19.62 -0.22 6.21
CA ILE A 118 -18.48 -1.15 6.11
C ILE A 118 -18.80 -2.51 6.73
N LYS A 119 -19.68 -2.55 7.75
CA LYS A 119 -20.11 -3.78 8.43
C LYS A 119 -21.28 -4.48 7.73
N GLU A 120 -21.91 -3.85 6.75
CA GLU A 120 -22.98 -4.47 5.99
C GLU A 120 -22.45 -5.64 5.17
N ARG A 121 -23.27 -6.68 5.05
CA ARG A 121 -22.91 -7.90 4.31
C ARG A 121 -22.55 -7.58 2.87
N ASP A 122 -23.33 -6.72 2.22
CA ASP A 122 -23.11 -6.37 0.81
C ASP A 122 -21.75 -5.70 0.59
N PHE A 123 -21.26 -4.91 1.55
CA PHE A 123 -19.94 -4.31 1.45
C PHE A 123 -18.82 -5.37 1.52
N GLU A 124 -18.91 -6.32 2.46
CA GLU A 124 -17.93 -7.39 2.62
C GLU A 124 -18.01 -8.48 1.54
N ASP A 125 -19.20 -8.76 1.02
CA ASP A 125 -19.45 -9.86 0.07
C ASP A 125 -19.37 -9.39 -1.39
N LEU A 126 -19.59 -8.11 -1.67
CA LEU A 126 -19.57 -7.56 -3.04
C LEU A 126 -18.47 -6.52 -3.24
N THR A 127 -18.40 -5.49 -2.39
CA THR A 127 -17.50 -4.36 -2.60
C THR A 127 -16.03 -4.73 -2.36
N ILE A 128 -15.71 -5.39 -1.24
CA ILE A 128 -14.34 -5.85 -0.96
C ILE A 128 -13.84 -6.84 -2.03
N PRO A 129 -14.57 -7.90 -2.42
CA PRO A 129 -14.11 -8.83 -3.45
C PRO A 129 -13.94 -8.17 -4.82
N ARG A 130 -14.86 -7.27 -5.21
CA ARG A 130 -14.74 -6.54 -6.48
C ARG A 130 -13.50 -5.66 -6.53
N LEU A 131 -13.20 -4.91 -5.46
CA LEU A 131 -11.98 -4.10 -5.38
C LEU A 131 -10.73 -5.00 -5.41
N THR A 132 -10.76 -6.11 -4.68
CA THR A 132 -9.67 -7.08 -4.60
C THR A 132 -9.36 -7.66 -5.99
N ALA A 133 -10.38 -8.15 -6.71
CA ALA A 133 -10.23 -8.70 -8.05
C ALA A 133 -9.63 -7.66 -9.01
N ARG A 134 -10.15 -6.43 -8.98
CA ARG A 134 -9.63 -5.33 -9.82
C ARG A 134 -8.14 -5.07 -9.59
N HIS A 135 -7.69 -5.00 -8.34
CA HIS A 135 -6.27 -4.75 -8.04
C HIS A 135 -5.39 -5.96 -8.37
N THR A 136 -5.89 -7.17 -8.13
CA THR A 136 -5.19 -8.43 -8.47
C THR A 136 -4.99 -8.56 -9.97
N ASP A 137 -6.05 -8.39 -10.78
CA ASP A 137 -5.98 -8.49 -12.23
C ASP A 137 -5.06 -7.42 -12.83
N ARG A 138 -5.14 -6.18 -12.31
CA ARG A 138 -4.24 -5.09 -12.69
C ARG A 138 -2.79 -5.42 -12.38
N PHE A 139 -2.50 -5.99 -11.22
CA PHE A 139 -1.15 -6.39 -10.83
C PHE A 139 -0.60 -7.49 -11.74
N LEU A 140 -1.38 -8.56 -11.95
CA LEU A 140 -0.99 -9.68 -12.82
C LEU A 140 -0.73 -9.22 -14.25
N ALA A 141 -1.56 -8.33 -14.79
CA ALA A 141 -1.35 -7.72 -16.10
C ALA A 141 -0.06 -6.87 -16.15
N ALA A 142 0.31 -6.20 -15.05
CA ALA A 142 1.55 -5.43 -14.95
C ALA A 142 2.79 -6.32 -14.96
N VAL A 143 2.79 -7.42 -14.21
CA VAL A 143 3.99 -8.27 -14.06
C VAL A 143 4.11 -9.36 -15.12
N LYS A 144 3.15 -9.48 -16.06
CA LYS A 144 3.15 -10.49 -17.12
C LYS A 144 4.43 -10.51 -17.98
N ILE A 145 5.16 -9.40 -18.09
CA ILE A 145 6.43 -9.34 -18.85
C ILE A 145 7.65 -9.75 -18.01
N LEU A 146 7.53 -9.75 -16.68
CA LEU A 146 8.60 -10.13 -15.76
C LEU A 146 8.65 -11.63 -15.52
N ASP A 147 7.50 -12.28 -15.68
CA ASP A 147 7.28 -13.64 -15.27
C ASP A 147 6.43 -14.34 -16.33
N SER A 148 6.87 -15.54 -16.70
CA SER A 148 6.06 -16.45 -17.51
C SER A 148 4.64 -16.55 -16.92
N GLU A 149 3.61 -16.64 -17.75
CA GLU A 149 2.21 -16.70 -17.31
C GLU A 149 1.93 -17.76 -16.22
N THR A 150 2.81 -18.74 -16.04
CA THR A 150 2.72 -19.81 -15.05
C THR A 150 2.90 -19.34 -13.60
N GLN A 151 3.99 -18.65 -13.22
CA GLN A 151 4.27 -18.38 -11.81
C GLN A 151 3.39 -17.26 -11.22
N ALA A 152 3.16 -16.17 -11.95
CA ALA A 152 2.27 -15.10 -11.48
C ALA A 152 0.84 -15.60 -11.23
N ASN A 153 0.35 -16.53 -12.07
CA ASN A 153 -0.95 -17.17 -11.86
C ASN A 153 -0.94 -18.18 -10.71
N GLU A 154 0.16 -18.88 -10.45
CA GLU A 154 0.33 -19.73 -9.26
C GLU A 154 0.18 -18.90 -7.97
N PHE A 155 0.65 -17.65 -7.96
CA PHE A 155 0.53 -16.75 -6.81
C PHE A 155 -0.76 -15.93 -6.77
N ARG A 156 -1.69 -16.12 -7.73
CA ARG A 156 -2.93 -15.33 -7.81
C ARG A 156 -3.69 -15.32 -6.49
N TYR A 157 -3.86 -16.49 -5.86
CA TYR A 157 -4.58 -16.59 -4.59
C TYR A 157 -3.90 -15.78 -3.47
N SER A 158 -2.57 -15.84 -3.38
CA SER A 158 -1.80 -15.08 -2.40
C SER A 158 -1.92 -13.58 -2.67
N ILE A 159 -1.80 -13.14 -3.92
CA ILE A 159 -1.95 -11.73 -4.32
C ILE A 159 -3.36 -11.23 -3.99
N GLU A 160 -4.38 -12.01 -4.30
CA GLU A 160 -5.77 -11.70 -3.97
C GLU A 160 -5.96 -11.55 -2.46
N HIS A 161 -5.41 -12.48 -1.67
CA HIS A 161 -5.45 -12.41 -0.22
C HIS A 161 -4.78 -11.14 0.33
N ILE A 162 -3.61 -10.78 -0.22
CA ILE A 162 -2.87 -9.58 0.15
C ILE A 162 -3.69 -8.32 -0.12
N PHE A 163 -4.24 -8.17 -1.32
CA PHE A 163 -5.08 -7.02 -1.64
C PHE A 163 -6.35 -6.98 -0.79
N LYS A 164 -6.99 -8.13 -0.54
CA LYS A 164 -8.17 -8.21 0.32
C LYS A 164 -7.87 -7.68 1.73
N LEU A 165 -6.75 -8.11 2.31
CA LEU A 165 -6.30 -7.63 3.61
C LEU A 165 -6.01 -6.12 3.59
N ALA A 166 -5.25 -5.65 2.60
CA ALA A 166 -4.91 -4.23 2.47
C ALA A 166 -6.17 -3.35 2.34
N ILE A 167 -7.15 -3.77 1.53
CA ILE A 167 -8.41 -3.05 1.35
C ILE A 167 -9.20 -3.01 2.66
N ARG A 168 -9.31 -4.12 3.40
CA ARG A 168 -9.98 -4.17 4.71
C ARG A 168 -9.31 -3.28 5.75
N ILE A 169 -7.98 -3.25 5.75
CA ILE A 169 -7.22 -2.34 6.61
C ILE A 169 -7.54 -0.89 6.23
N ARG A 170 -7.49 -0.56 4.94
CA ARG A 170 -7.79 0.79 4.45
C ARG A 170 -9.21 1.23 4.78
N THR A 171 -10.21 0.37 4.61
CA THR A 171 -11.61 0.71 4.97
C THR A 171 -11.76 0.91 6.48
N SER A 172 -11.08 0.10 7.29
CA SER A 172 -11.05 0.29 8.75
C SER A 172 -10.46 1.66 9.14
N PHE A 173 -9.45 2.14 8.41
CA PHE A 173 -8.83 3.45 8.66
C PHE A 173 -9.77 4.63 8.38
N LEU A 174 -10.71 4.52 7.44
CA LEU A 174 -11.67 5.59 7.13
C LEU A 174 -12.50 6.01 8.36
N VAL A 175 -12.74 5.06 9.25
CA VAL A 175 -13.60 5.21 10.43
C VAL A 175 -12.86 5.11 11.75
N ALA A 176 -11.53 5.07 11.71
CA ALA A 176 -10.69 5.03 12.89
C ALA A 176 -10.62 6.40 13.59
N ALA A 177 -10.22 6.38 14.86
CA ALA A 177 -10.00 7.60 15.65
C ALA A 177 -8.67 8.28 15.32
N GLU A 178 -7.82 7.62 14.52
CA GLU A 178 -6.52 8.08 14.07
C GLU A 178 -6.49 8.25 12.54
N THR A 179 -5.57 9.08 12.08
CA THR A 179 -5.24 9.18 10.65
C THR A 179 -4.01 8.33 10.36
N TYR A 180 -4.07 7.57 9.27
CA TYR A 180 -3.01 6.67 8.83
C TYR A 180 -2.45 7.14 7.49
N VAL A 181 -1.15 7.40 7.46
CA VAL A 181 -0.43 7.83 6.26
C VAL A 181 0.58 6.76 5.89
N SER A 182 0.50 6.26 4.66
CA SER A 182 1.46 5.25 4.18
C SER A 182 2.73 5.91 3.69
N PHE A 183 3.88 5.32 4.04
CA PHE A 183 5.17 5.71 3.50
C PHE A 183 5.86 4.50 2.88
N TRP A 184 6.76 4.79 1.93
CA TRP A 184 7.54 3.80 1.21
C TRP A 184 9.03 4.13 1.35
N PRO A 185 9.86 3.24 1.94
CA PRO A 185 11.31 3.45 2.01
C PRO A 185 11.94 3.51 0.62
N CYS A 186 12.88 4.44 0.43
CA CYS A 186 13.62 4.53 -0.83
C CYS A 186 14.84 3.59 -0.80
N ARG A 187 15.15 2.96 -1.93
CA ARG A 187 16.43 2.25 -2.09
C ARG A 187 17.61 3.21 -1.86
N GLY A 188 18.63 2.74 -1.16
CA GLY A 188 19.82 3.51 -0.78
C GLY A 188 19.59 4.46 0.40
N GLN A 189 18.36 4.60 0.90
CA GLN A 189 18.07 5.38 2.09
C GLN A 189 18.74 4.74 3.32
N LYS A 190 19.25 5.57 4.24
CA LYS A 190 19.71 5.09 5.55
C LYS A 190 18.55 4.46 6.32
N ILE A 191 18.80 3.31 6.94
CA ILE A 191 17.78 2.60 7.70
C ILE A 191 17.42 3.39 8.95
N ASN A 192 16.13 3.66 9.13
CA ASN A 192 15.58 4.18 10.38
C ASN A 192 14.86 3.04 11.11
N CYS A 193 15.43 2.54 12.20
CA CYS A 193 14.84 1.43 12.97
C CYS A 193 13.49 1.77 13.62
N ASN A 194 13.09 3.04 13.70
CA ASN A 194 11.74 3.40 14.15
C ASN A 194 10.67 3.19 13.06
N ASP A 195 11.08 3.30 11.80
CA ASP A 195 10.17 3.27 10.65
C ASP A 195 10.33 1.97 9.84
N MET A 196 11.41 1.24 10.03
CA MET A 196 11.78 0.12 9.17
C MET A 196 12.20 -1.07 10.01
N GLU A 197 11.81 -2.25 9.54
CA GLU A 197 12.27 -3.53 10.07
C GLU A 197 12.85 -4.39 8.95
N SER A 198 13.88 -5.15 9.28
CA SER A 198 14.44 -6.17 8.37
C SER A 198 14.39 -7.53 9.06
N PRO A 199 13.86 -8.57 8.40
CA PRO A 199 13.79 -9.91 8.97
C PRO A 199 15.18 -10.53 9.20
N LEU A 200 16.24 -9.98 8.59
CA LEU A 200 17.60 -10.51 8.64
C LEU A 200 18.56 -9.69 9.52
N MET A 201 18.07 -8.75 10.35
CA MET A 201 18.89 -7.83 11.16
C MET A 201 19.88 -8.50 12.14
N GLY A 202 19.82 -9.82 12.32
CA GLY A 202 20.72 -10.55 13.23
C GLY A 202 22.18 -10.57 12.79
N ASN A 203 22.51 -10.40 11.50
CA ASN A 203 23.87 -10.51 11.00
C ASN A 203 24.17 -9.49 9.89
N ILE A 204 25.13 -8.60 10.15
CA ILE A 204 25.91 -7.80 9.17
C ILE A 204 25.13 -6.65 8.50
N LEU A 205 25.07 -5.50 9.19
CA LEU A 205 24.75 -4.20 8.59
C LEU A 205 26.02 -3.59 7.98
N GLU A 206 26.53 -4.17 6.89
CA GLU A 206 27.78 -3.66 6.30
C GLU A 206 27.63 -2.27 5.64
N ASN A 207 26.41 -1.75 5.44
CA ASN A 207 26.21 -0.39 4.93
C ASN A 207 25.01 0.39 5.52
N ASN A 208 24.21 -0.19 6.42
CA ASN A 208 23.03 0.43 7.05
C ASN A 208 22.08 1.21 6.11
N VAL A 209 21.89 0.68 4.89
CA VAL A 209 21.03 1.27 3.85
C VAL A 209 20.00 0.26 3.35
N VAL A 210 18.85 0.76 2.90
CA VAL A 210 17.77 -0.03 2.30
C VAL A 210 18.24 -0.58 0.94
N ARG A 211 18.33 -1.90 0.80
CA ARG A 211 18.60 -2.55 -0.50
C ARG A 211 17.34 -2.71 -1.33
N LEU A 212 16.26 -3.18 -0.71
CA LEU A 212 14.97 -3.37 -1.39
C LEU A 212 13.81 -3.16 -0.40
N PRO A 213 12.92 -2.19 -0.62
CA PRO A 213 11.67 -2.10 0.15
C PRO A 213 10.72 -3.24 -0.25
N ILE A 214 10.15 -3.94 0.73
CA ILE A 214 9.23 -5.09 0.52
C ILE A 214 7.78 -4.69 0.75
N SER A 215 7.49 -3.98 1.82
CA SER A 215 6.12 -3.55 2.15
C SER A 215 6.11 -2.12 2.67
N PRO A 216 5.00 -1.37 2.49
CA PRO A 216 4.92 -0.03 3.04
C PRO A 216 4.86 -0.07 4.57
N GLY A 217 5.27 1.05 5.17
CA GLY A 217 4.95 1.36 6.57
C GLY A 217 3.73 2.28 6.66
N LEU A 218 3.28 2.51 7.89
CA LEU A 218 2.18 3.43 8.19
C LEU A 218 2.55 4.31 9.39
N HIS A 219 2.48 5.62 9.21
CA HIS A 219 2.50 6.57 10.31
C HIS A 219 1.08 6.79 10.83
N VAL A 220 0.95 6.88 12.16
CA VAL A 220 -0.31 7.09 12.85
C VAL A 220 -0.29 8.46 13.51
N TYR A 221 -1.29 9.28 13.17
CA TYR A 221 -1.46 10.62 13.73
C TYR A 221 -2.81 10.73 14.45
N ALA A 222 -2.92 11.72 15.33
CA ALA A 222 -4.23 12.10 15.86
C ALA A 222 -5.13 12.57 14.72
N ARG A 223 -6.37 12.09 14.68
CA ARG A 223 -7.34 12.50 13.66
C ARG A 223 -7.87 13.90 13.98
N GLU A 224 -7.78 14.80 13.02
CA GLU A 224 -8.50 16.07 13.08
C GLU A 224 -10.00 15.82 13.00
N LYS A 225 -10.78 16.56 13.79
CA LYS A 225 -12.25 16.46 13.75
C LYS A 225 -12.73 16.98 12.41
N GLY A 226 -13.29 16.09 11.58
CA GLY A 226 -13.75 16.40 10.24
C GLY A 226 -14.35 15.16 9.58
N MET A 227 -15.17 15.37 8.55
CA MET A 227 -15.83 14.29 7.81
C MET A 227 -14.84 13.21 7.36
N VAL A 228 -15.33 12.01 7.09
CA VAL A 228 -14.50 10.91 6.56
C VAL A 228 -13.83 11.37 5.26
N GLU A 229 -12.51 11.46 5.30
CA GLU A 229 -11.67 11.82 4.16
C GLU A 229 -11.36 10.55 3.36
N TYR A 230 -11.83 10.50 2.12
CA TYR A 230 -11.49 9.42 1.20
C TYR A 230 -10.16 9.64 0.48
N ASN A 231 -9.75 10.90 0.40
CA ASN A 231 -8.54 11.30 -0.31
C ASN A 231 -7.29 10.78 0.42
N TYR A 232 -6.22 10.61 -0.35
CA TYR A 232 -4.91 10.48 0.27
C TYR A 232 -4.57 11.81 0.93
N PRO A 233 -4.10 11.81 2.19
CA PRO A 233 -3.73 13.05 2.86
C PRO A 233 -2.57 13.71 2.13
N ASP A 234 -2.68 15.00 1.79
CA ASP A 234 -1.54 15.73 1.23
C ASP A 234 -0.36 15.66 2.20
N ASN A 235 0.81 15.29 1.69
CA ASN A 235 2.01 15.07 2.50
C ASN A 235 2.36 16.31 3.34
N ASP A 236 2.15 17.51 2.78
CA ASP A 236 2.43 18.80 3.41
C ASP A 236 1.61 19.05 4.69
N LYS A 237 0.49 18.34 4.87
CA LYS A 237 -0.38 18.50 6.05
C LYS A 237 0.24 17.90 7.31
N TRP A 238 1.19 16.97 7.20
CA TRP A 238 1.66 16.15 8.34
C TRP A 238 3.01 16.55 8.90
N ASP A 239 3.71 17.50 8.28
CA ASP A 239 5.03 17.95 8.74
C ASP A 239 4.99 18.53 10.17
N ASN A 240 3.84 19.05 10.59
CA ASN A 240 3.62 19.61 11.93
C ASN A 240 2.80 18.70 12.86
N ALA A 241 2.31 17.56 12.37
CA ALA A 241 1.47 16.66 13.15
C ALA A 241 2.32 15.81 14.11
N THR A 242 1.86 15.66 15.36
CA THR A 242 2.56 14.78 16.32
C THR A 242 2.32 13.33 15.96
N LEU A 243 3.40 12.62 15.59
CA LEU A 243 3.40 11.19 15.35
C LEU A 243 3.05 10.43 16.63
N LYS A 244 2.00 9.60 16.59
CA LYS A 244 1.51 8.81 17.73
C LYS A 244 2.13 7.42 17.76
N ASP A 245 2.26 6.79 16.60
CA ASP A 245 2.76 5.42 16.45
C ASP A 245 3.23 5.19 15.01
N THR A 246 4.02 4.12 14.80
CA THR A 246 4.48 3.70 13.48
C THR A 246 4.34 2.19 13.32
N PHE A 247 3.70 1.78 12.23
CA PHE A 247 3.84 0.43 11.70
C PHE A 247 5.02 0.41 10.75
N GLN A 248 6.06 -0.33 11.11
CA GLN A 248 7.31 -0.35 10.38
C GLN A 248 7.12 -0.94 8.97
N ALA A 249 7.80 -0.34 8.01
CA ALA A 249 7.96 -0.88 6.66
C ALA A 249 8.93 -2.06 6.69
N THR A 250 8.65 -3.11 5.92
CA THR A 250 9.60 -4.23 5.78
C THR A 250 10.58 -3.93 4.66
N ILE A 251 11.87 -4.08 4.95
CA ILE A 251 12.97 -3.86 3.99
C ILE A 251 13.91 -5.06 3.95
N LEU A 252 14.62 -5.21 2.84
CA LEU A 252 15.85 -6.01 2.73
C LEU A 252 17.05 -5.08 2.85
N VAL A 253 18.08 -5.58 3.53
CA VAL A 253 19.30 -4.88 3.94
C VAL A 253 20.52 -5.51 3.33
#